data_AF-A0A2N1Y337-F1
#
_entry.id   AF-A0A2N1Y337-F1
#
_cell.length_a   1.000
_cell.length_b   1.000
_cell.length_c   1.000
_cell.angle_alpha   90.00
_cell.angle_beta   90.00
_cell.angle_gamma   90.00
#
_symmetry.space_group_name_H-M   'P 1'
#
loop_
_entity.id
_entity.type
_entity.pdbx_description
1 polymer ?
#
loop_
_entity_poly.entity_id
_entity_poly.type
_entity_poly.pdbx_seq_one_letter_code
_entity_poly.pdbx_strand_id
1 'polypeptide(L)' 'NRNTLVNLRQVRSIEQSISDGYLLTLKDGSTVDVSRRQARELRERLAL' A
#
# COMPACT_ATOMS: atom_id res chain seq x y z
N ASN A 1 8.18 -0.19 14.73
CA ASN A 1 8.78 -0.80 13.51
C ASN A 1 7.67 -1.07 12.51
N ARG A 2 7.43 -0.32 11.44
CA ARG A 2 8.22 0.62 10.64
C ARG A 2 7.23 1.55 9.93
N ASN A 3 7.38 2.88 10.03
CA ASN A 3 6.63 3.80 9.16
C ASN A 3 7.39 3.90 7.84
N THR A 4 6.92 3.22 6.81
CA THR A 4 7.47 3.32 5.46
C THR A 4 6.66 4.37 4.69
N LEU A 5 7.31 5.44 4.24
CA LEU A 5 6.70 6.42 3.34
C LEU A 5 6.81 5.90 1.92
N VAL A 6 5.67 5.80 1.22
CA VAL A 6 5.60 5.34 -0.17
C VAL A 6 5.05 6.47 -1.03
N ASN A 7 5.72 6.75 -2.15
CA ASN A 7 5.22 7.71 -3.13
C ASN A 7 4.12 7.06 -3.98
N LEU A 8 2.87 7.46 -3.78
CA LEU A 8 1.71 6.92 -4.50
C LEU A 8 1.79 7.10 -6.03
N ARG A 9 2.52 8.10 -6.53
CA ARG A 9 2.72 8.30 -7.98
C ARG A 9 3.64 7.25 -8.62
N GLN A 10 4.42 6.56 -7.80
CA GLN A 10 5.28 5.47 -8.22
C GLN A 10 4.62 4.09 -8.06
N VAL A 11 3.44 4.02 -7.45
CA VAL A 11 2.67 2.78 -7.38
C VAL A 11 2.13 2.44 -8.77
N ARG A 12 2.34 1.20 -9.18
CA ARG A 12 1.83 0.62 -10.42
C ARG A 12 0.56 -0.18 -10.17
N SER A 13 0.52 -1.03 -9.14
CA SER A 13 -0.65 -1.80 -8.77
C SER A 13 -0.82 -1.87 -7.25
N ILE A 14 -2.09 -2.05 -6.84
CA ILE A 14 -2.49 -2.26 -5.46
C ILE A 14 -3.30 -3.56 -5.43
N GLU A 15 -2.82 -4.54 -4.68
CA GLU A 15 -3.46 -5.85 -4.57
C GLU A 15 -3.82 -6.14 -3.11
N GLN A 16 -4.96 -6.76 -2.87
CA GLN A 16 -5.35 -7.13 -1.52
C GLN A 16 -4.48 -8.29 -1.04
N SER A 17 -3.81 -8.10 0.10
CA SER A 17 -3.00 -9.14 0.72
C SER A 17 -3.88 -10.09 1.54
N ILE A 18 -3.45 -11.34 1.65
CA ILE A 18 -4.09 -12.40 2.47
C ILE A 18 -4.21 -11.95 3.95
N SER A 19 -3.34 -11.05 4.39
CA SER A 19 -3.34 -10.50 5.74
C SER A 19 -4.37 -9.39 5.99
N ASP A 20 -5.37 -9.21 5.11
CA ASP A 20 -6.32 -8.08 5.04
C ASP A 20 -5.64 -6.70 4.84
N GLY A 21 -4.35 -6.72 4.48
CA GLY A 21 -3.55 -5.56 4.09
C GLY A 21 -3.58 -5.31 2.58
N TYR A 22 -2.60 -4.54 2.09
CA TYR A 22 -2.34 -4.39 0.67
C TYR A 22 -0.90 -4.73 0.33
N LEU A 23 -0.68 -5.28 -0.85
CA LEU A 23 0.62 -5.36 -1.49
C LEU A 23 0.68 -4.27 -2.56
N LEU A 24 1.62 -3.34 -2.41
CA LEU A 24 1.87 -2.30 -3.40
C LEU A 24 3.01 -2.75 -4.30
N THR A 25 2.80 -2.74 -5.60
CA THR A 25 3.89 -2.93 -6.58
C THR A 25 4.27 -1.56 -7.13
N LEU A 26 5.54 -1.18 -6.99
CA LEU A 26 6.09 0.05 -7.52
C LEU A 26 6.51 -0.10 -8.99
N LYS A 27 6.70 1.02 -9.69
CA LYS A 27 7.10 1.06 -11.10
C LYS A 27 8.46 0.43 -11.37
N ASP A 28 9.35 0.42 -10.39
CA ASP A 28 10.67 -0.23 -10.44
C ASP A 28 10.62 -1.75 -10.18
N GLY A 29 9.43 -2.29 -9.91
CA GLY A 29 9.21 -3.71 -9.61
C GLY A 29 9.38 -4.07 -8.13
N SER A 30 9.75 -3.12 -7.26
CA SER A 30 9.79 -3.37 -5.82
C SER A 30 8.38 -3.48 -5.24
N THR A 31 8.26 -4.22 -4.14
CA THR A 31 6.99 -4.45 -3.46
C THR A 31 7.02 -3.93 -2.03
N VAL A 32 5.87 -3.41 -1.57
CA VAL A 32 5.70 -2.91 -0.22
C VAL A 32 4.44 -3.50 0.40
N ASP A 33 4.60 -4.23 1.51
CA ASP A 33 3.49 -4.72 2.31
C ASP A 33 2.93 -3.63 3.21
N VAL A 34 1.62 -3.41 3.09
CA VAL A 34 0.83 -2.48 3.88
C VAL A 34 -0.04 -3.27 4.83
N SER A 35 0.20 -3.14 6.13
CA SER A 35 -0.62 -3.78 7.17
C SER A 35 -2.09 -3.33 7.14
N ARG A 36 -3.00 -4.17 7.63
CA ARG A 36 -4.44 -3.84 7.85
C ARG A 36 -4.71 -2.43 8.37
N ARG A 37 -3.97 -2.03 9.42
CA ARG A 37 -4.19 -0.76 10.10
C ARG A 37 -3.93 0.42 9.16
N GLN A 38 -2.84 0.35 8.41
CA GLN A 38 -2.46 1.37 7.43
C GLN A 38 -3.32 1.29 6.16
N ALA A 39 -3.80 0.08 5.80
CA ALA A 39 -4.72 -0.15 4.70
C ALA A 39 -6.09 0.52 4.93
N ARG A 40 -6.54 0.65 6.18
CA ARG A 40 -7.76 1.41 6.52
C ARG A 40 -7.57 2.90 6.20
N GLU A 41 -6.47 3.49 6.65
CA GLU A 41 -6.15 4.89 6.40
C GLU A 41 -5.90 5.17 4.90
N LEU A 42 -5.27 4.23 4.19
CA LEU A 42 -5.08 4.32 2.74
C LEU A 42 -6.42 4.33 1.99
N ARG A 43 -7.37 3.46 2.36
CA ARG A 43 -8.71 3.44 1.76
C ARG A 43 -9.48 4.74 2.00
N GLU A 44 -9.43 5.27 3.22
CA GLU A 44 -10.07 6.55 3.56
C GLU A 44 -9.50 7.70 2.71
N ARG A 45 -8.20 7.71 2.42
CA ARG A 45 -7.55 8.73 1.57
C ARG A 45 -7.81 8.58 0.07
N LEU A 46 -8.11 7.39 -0.41
CA LEU A 46 -8.42 7.11 -1.84
C LEU A 46 -9.90 7.26 -2.17
N ALA A 47 -10.78 7.29 -1.18
CA ALA A 47 -12.23 7.41 -1.35
C ALA A 47 -12.74 8.86 -1.49
N LEU A 48 -11.82 9.82 -1.65
CA LEU A 48 -12.05 11.25 -1.89
C LEU A 48 -11.46 11.65 -3.24
#